data_AF-A0A0U5H2D2-F1
#
_entry.id   AF-A0A0U5H2D2-F1
#
_cell.length_a   1.000
_cell.length_b   1.000
_cell.length_c   1.000
_cell.angle_alpha   90.00
_cell.angle_beta   90.00
_cell.angle_gamma   90.00
#
_symmetry.space_group_name_H-M   'P 1'
#
loop_
_entity.id
_entity.type
_entity.pdbx_description
1 polymer ?
#
loop_
_entity_poly.entity_id
_entity_poly.type
_entity_poly.pdbx_seq_one_letter_code
_entity_poly.pdbx_strand_id
1 'polypeptide(L)'
;MLVTFRVVLRSTETQPSQQTQESVLPAMSQKFGQRVAVSAADLSPDDRLLAATIGTVDTDAPAALRDVYEYVKPHRLVKVGAIRTNDDSRVAVRKAHEVDRESVERHEHATVLGEVRGDLLVRVRRDE
;
A
#
# COMPACT_ATOMS: atom_id res chain seq x y z
N MET A 1 10.12 -16.69 8.36
CA MET A 1 10.29 -15.94 7.10
C MET A 1 9.98 -14.47 7.36
N LEU A 2 10.77 -13.56 6.79
CA LEU A 2 10.46 -12.13 6.81
C LEU A 2 9.28 -11.87 5.88
N VAL A 3 8.28 -11.16 6.38
CA VAL A 3 7.05 -10.86 5.63
C VAL A 3 7.30 -9.56 4.87
N THR A 4 7.15 -9.61 3.56
CA THR A 4 7.28 -8.44 2.70
C THR A 4 5.89 -7.90 2.39
N PHE A 5 5.68 -6.62 2.66
CA PHE A 5 4.50 -5.86 2.30
C PHE A 5 4.72 -5.18 0.96
N ARG A 6 3.87 -5.50 -0.02
CA ARG A 6 3.84 -4.89 -1.34
C ARG A 6 2.66 -3.94 -1.45
N VAL A 7 2.95 -2.64 -1.43
CA VAL A 7 1.96 -1.59 -1.68
C VAL A 7 1.80 -1.40 -3.18
N VAL A 8 0.62 -1.68 -3.71
CA VAL A 8 0.28 -1.45 -5.11
C VAL A 8 -0.20 -0.02 -5.27
N LEU A 9 0.53 0.77 -6.04
CA LEU A 9 0.20 2.16 -6.36
C LEU A 9 -0.63 2.21 -7.64
N ARG A 10 -1.79 2.85 -7.57
CA ARG A 10 -2.67 3.07 -8.73
C ARG A 10 -2.79 4.55 -9.02
N SER A 11 -2.82 4.90 -10.30
CA SER A 11 -3.21 6.26 -10.68
C SER A 11 -4.70 6.48 -10.36
N THR A 12 -5.02 7.69 -9.96
CA THR A 12 -6.40 8.20 -9.84
C THR A 12 -6.86 8.91 -11.11
N GLU A 13 -5.95 9.14 -12.05
CA GLU A 13 -6.23 9.77 -13.34
C GLU A 13 -7.03 8.82 -14.23
N THR A 14 -7.92 9.39 -15.04
CA THR A 14 -8.65 8.65 -16.08
C THR A 14 -7.72 8.13 -17.18
N GLN A 15 -6.60 8.81 -17.40
CA GLN A 15 -5.49 8.35 -18.23
C GLN A 15 -4.21 8.46 -17.39
N PRO A 16 -3.68 7.34 -16.88
CA PRO A 16 -2.44 7.34 -16.13
C PRO A 16 -1.33 7.89 -17.03
N SER A 17 -0.81 9.06 -16.69
CA SER A 17 0.29 9.65 -17.45
C SER A 17 1.61 9.00 -17.03
N GLN A 18 2.49 8.75 -18.00
CA GLN A 18 3.88 8.35 -17.72
C GLN A 18 4.57 9.38 -16.81
N GLN A 19 4.16 10.64 -16.92
CA GLN A 19 4.58 11.75 -16.07
C GLN A 19 4.25 11.55 -14.58
N THR A 20 3.08 10.98 -14.24
CA THR A 20 2.74 10.67 -12.83
C THR A 20 3.67 9.59 -12.27
N GLN A 21 3.99 8.58 -13.07
CA GLN A 21 4.94 7.52 -12.69
C GLN A 21 6.35 8.09 -12.51
N GLU A 22 6.82 8.90 -13.46
CA GLU A 22 8.15 9.53 -13.47
C GLU A 22 8.32 10.62 -12.39
N SER A 23 7.22 11.16 -11.86
CA SER A 23 7.26 12.14 -10.77
C SER A 23 7.16 11.49 -9.39
N VAL A 24 6.19 10.58 -9.20
CA VAL A 24 5.88 10.05 -7.87
C VAL A 24 6.87 8.97 -7.43
N LEU A 25 7.24 8.03 -8.31
CA LEU A 25 8.12 6.93 -7.92
C LEU A 25 9.52 7.41 -7.53
N PRO A 26 10.18 8.33 -8.26
CA PRO A 26 11.46 8.88 -7.84
C PRO A 26 11.36 9.68 -6.54
N ALA A 27 10.29 10.46 -6.35
CA ALA A 27 10.07 11.20 -5.09
C ALA A 27 9.92 10.24 -3.89
N MET A 28 9.24 9.11 -4.06
CA MET A 28 9.15 8.06 -3.04
C MET A 28 10.51 7.42 -2.78
N SER A 29 11.26 7.06 -3.83
CA SER A 29 12.61 6.50 -3.70
C SER A 29 13.53 7.46 -2.94
N GLN A 30 13.46 8.76 -3.22
CA GLN A 30 14.25 9.78 -2.52
C GLN A 30 13.84 9.92 -1.05
N LYS A 31 12.53 9.91 -0.76
CA LYS A 31 12.01 10.10 0.59
C LYS A 31 12.29 8.92 1.53
N PHE A 32 12.13 7.69 1.02
CA PHE A 32 12.20 6.49 1.84
C PHE A 32 13.55 5.78 1.75
N GLY A 33 14.35 6.07 0.72
CA GLY A 33 15.68 5.51 0.53
C GLY A 33 15.66 3.98 0.55
N GLN A 34 16.63 3.38 1.24
CA GLN A 34 16.80 1.93 1.32
C GLN A 34 15.73 1.22 2.18
N ARG A 35 14.83 1.95 2.85
CA ARG A 35 13.76 1.35 3.68
C ARG A 35 12.67 0.67 2.83
N VAL A 36 12.61 0.98 1.55
CA VAL A 36 11.63 0.46 0.61
C VAL A 36 12.30 0.19 -0.74
N ALA A 37 11.80 -0.80 -1.46
CA ALA A 37 12.13 -1.02 -2.86
C ALA A 37 10.97 -0.51 -3.73
N VAL A 38 11.22 0.47 -4.59
CA VAL A 38 10.23 1.03 -5.50
C VAL A 38 10.42 0.42 -6.88
N SER A 39 9.35 -0.06 -7.51
CA SER A 39 9.36 -0.61 -8.87
C SER A 39 8.28 0.03 -9.71
N ALA A 40 8.65 0.47 -10.92
CA ALA A 40 7.71 0.95 -11.93
C ALA A 40 6.94 -0.24 -12.53
N ALA A 41 5.64 -0.07 -12.76
CA ALA A 41 4.86 -1.00 -13.58
C ALA A 41 5.07 -0.68 -15.06
N ASP A 42 5.04 -1.69 -15.91
CA ASP A 42 4.98 -1.49 -17.36
C ASP A 42 3.56 -1.04 -17.73
N LEU A 43 3.42 0.18 -18.25
CA LEU A 43 2.13 0.78 -18.57
C LEU A 43 1.83 0.60 -20.06
N SER A 44 0.92 -0.31 -20.38
CA SER A 44 0.44 -0.48 -21.75
C SER A 44 -0.46 0.71 -22.16
N PRO A 45 -0.51 1.07 -23.45
CA PRO A 45 -1.50 2.01 -23.97
C PRO A 45 -2.95 1.65 -23.60
N ASP A 46 -3.27 0.36 -23.44
CA ASP A 46 -4.60 -0.13 -23.10
C ASP A 46 -4.93 -0.01 -21.60
N ASP A 47 -3.91 0.09 -20.74
CA ASP A 47 -4.09 0.36 -19.32
C ASP A 47 -4.69 1.76 -19.07
N ARG A 48 -4.73 2.62 -20.10
CA ARG A 48 -5.40 3.92 -20.09
C ARG A 48 -6.92 3.84 -20.00
N LEU A 49 -7.51 2.66 -20.14
CA LEU A 49 -8.96 2.44 -20.02
C LEU A 49 -9.41 2.10 -18.59
N LEU A 50 -8.48 1.81 -17.67
CA LEU A 50 -8.76 1.47 -16.27
C LEU A 50 -7.83 2.28 -15.35
N ALA A 51 -8.13 2.35 -14.05
CA ALA A 51 -7.21 2.96 -13.08
C ALA A 51 -5.91 2.12 -13.02
N ALA A 52 -4.90 2.45 -13.81
CA ALA A 52 -3.73 1.60 -13.99
C ALA A 52 -2.89 1.50 -12.73
N THR A 53 -2.25 0.35 -12.54
CA THR A 53 -1.17 0.20 -11.58
C THR A 53 0.05 0.90 -12.14
N ILE A 54 0.56 1.91 -11.45
CA ILE A 54 1.74 2.67 -11.89
C ILE A 54 3.04 2.13 -11.28
N GLY A 55 2.95 1.31 -10.24
CA GLY A 55 4.12 0.74 -9.60
C GLY A 55 3.82 0.05 -8.29
N THR A 56 4.87 -0.47 -7.68
CA THR A 56 4.82 -1.11 -6.38
C THR A 56 5.90 -0.58 -5.46
N VAL A 57 5.60 -0.59 -4.16
CA VAL A 57 6.58 -0.30 -3.11
C VAL A 57 6.61 -1.48 -2.16
N ASP A 58 7.76 -2.13 -2.09
CA ASP A 58 8.00 -3.31 -1.25
C ASP A 58 8.78 -2.89 0.01
N THR A 59 8.37 -3.41 1.16
CA THR A 59 9.08 -3.21 2.45
C THR A 59 8.83 -4.39 3.37
N ASP A 60 9.80 -4.73 4.21
CA ASP A 60 9.68 -5.77 5.24
C ASP A 60 9.36 -5.19 6.63
N ALA A 61 9.35 -3.86 6.76
CA ALA A 61 9.13 -3.17 8.02
C ALA A 61 7.70 -2.59 8.10
N PRO A 62 6.88 -3.00 9.09
CA PRO A 62 5.54 -2.42 9.31
C PRO A 62 5.56 -0.90 9.53
N ALA A 63 6.64 -0.36 10.11
CA ALA A 63 6.82 1.10 10.25
C ALA A 63 6.99 1.79 8.89
N ALA A 64 7.82 1.25 8.00
CA ALA A 64 7.97 1.80 6.66
C ALA A 64 6.69 1.67 5.82
N LEU A 65 5.94 0.58 5.98
CA LEU A 65 4.62 0.44 5.37
C LEU A 65 3.66 1.57 5.77
N ARG A 66 3.61 1.90 7.07
CA ARG A 66 2.79 3.01 7.57
C ARG A 66 3.22 4.34 6.99
N ASP A 67 4.52 4.62 6.96
CA ASP A 67 5.06 5.87 6.41
C ASP A 67 4.73 6.02 4.91
N VAL A 68 4.83 4.93 4.15
CA VAL A 68 4.45 4.88 2.74
C VAL A 68 2.95 5.13 2.57
N TYR A 69 2.12 4.44 3.35
CA TYR A 69 0.67 4.61 3.30
C TYR A 69 0.26 6.04 3.66
N GLU A 70 0.86 6.62 4.70
CA GLU A 70 0.61 8.00 5.13
C GLU A 70 0.98 9.01 4.05
N TYR A 71 2.09 8.78 3.35
CA TYR A 71 2.53 9.64 2.27
C TYR A 71 1.61 9.58 1.06
N VAL A 72 1.13 8.40 0.68
CA VAL A 72 0.28 8.21 -0.50
C VAL A 72 -1.18 8.60 -0.24
N LYS A 73 -1.70 8.42 0.97
CA LYS A 73 -3.12 8.69 1.29
C LYS A 73 -3.63 10.09 0.88
N PRO A 74 -2.89 11.20 1.08
CA PRO A 74 -3.32 12.52 0.62
C PRO A 74 -2.98 12.82 -0.84
N HIS A 75 -2.26 11.96 -1.55
CA HIS A 75 -1.85 12.24 -2.93
C HIS A 75 -3.07 12.32 -3.86
N ARG A 76 -3.07 13.32 -4.74
CA ARG A 76 -4.18 13.54 -5.69
C ARG A 76 -4.13 12.64 -6.89
N LEU A 77 -2.93 12.27 -7.34
CA LEU A 77 -2.68 11.53 -8.59
C LEU A 77 -2.49 10.03 -8.37
N VAL A 78 -2.23 9.62 -7.12
CA VAL A 78 -1.91 8.25 -6.77
C VAL A 78 -2.66 7.85 -5.53
N LYS A 79 -3.16 6.61 -5.53
CA LYS A 79 -3.77 5.97 -4.36
C LYS A 79 -3.19 4.58 -4.14
N VAL A 80 -3.35 4.09 -2.92
CA VAL A 80 -3.08 2.68 -2.62
C VAL A 80 -4.23 1.84 -3.15
N GLY A 81 -3.94 0.94 -4.08
CA GLY A 81 -4.91 0.00 -4.64
C GLY A 81 -5.09 -1.24 -3.76
N ALA A 82 -3.99 -1.83 -3.32
CA ALA A 82 -3.97 -2.99 -2.43
C ALA A 82 -2.63 -3.03 -1.69
N ILE A 83 -2.59 -3.69 -0.54
CA ILE A 83 -1.36 -4.02 0.18
C ILE A 83 -1.32 -5.54 0.28
N ARG A 84 -0.43 -6.15 -0.50
CA ARG A 84 -0.24 -7.60 -0.56
C ARG A 84 0.91 -8.00 0.35
N THR A 85 0.93 -9.25 0.76
CA THR A 85 2.09 -9.85 1.43
C THR A 85 2.59 -11.05 0.63
N ASN A 86 3.83 -11.47 0.89
CA ASN A 86 4.45 -12.63 0.24
C ASN A 86 4.08 -13.98 0.90
N ASP A 87 3.24 -13.95 1.92
CA ASP A 87 2.66 -15.10 2.59
C ASP A 87 1.14 -15.16 2.35
N ASP A 88 0.47 -16.14 2.95
CA ASP A 88 -0.99 -16.31 2.83
C ASP A 88 -1.82 -15.27 3.59
N SER A 89 -1.19 -14.18 4.05
CA SER A 89 -1.89 -13.07 4.68
C SER A 89 -2.25 -11.97 3.69
N ARG A 90 -3.03 -11.00 4.15
CA ARG A 90 -3.36 -9.78 3.42
C ARG A 90 -3.43 -8.62 4.38
N VAL A 91 -3.17 -7.41 3.90
CA VAL A 91 -3.39 -6.21 4.71
C VAL A 91 -4.73 -5.58 4.34
N ALA A 92 -5.67 -5.65 5.26
CA ALA A 92 -6.93 -4.94 5.20
C ALA A 92 -6.75 -3.51 5.74
N VAL A 93 -7.40 -2.57 5.06
CA VAL A 93 -7.52 -1.18 5.52
C VAL A 93 -8.98 -0.94 5.87
N ARG A 94 -9.23 -0.44 7.09
CA ARG A 94 -10.57 -0.12 7.61
C ARG A 94 -10.55 1.23 8.30
N LYS A 95 -11.70 1.89 8.46
CA LYS A 95 -11.73 3.09 9.31
C LYS A 95 -11.55 2.67 10.76
N ALA A 96 -10.72 3.40 11.49
CA ALA A 96 -10.40 3.06 12.87
C ALA A 96 -11.65 3.05 13.76
N HIS A 97 -12.61 3.94 13.51
CA HIS A 97 -13.88 4.01 14.25
C HIS A 97 -14.91 2.92 13.86
N GLU A 98 -14.68 2.20 12.77
CA GLU A 98 -15.53 1.08 12.33
C GLU A 98 -15.05 -0.26 12.87
N VAL A 99 -13.89 -0.29 13.55
CA VAL A 99 -13.25 -1.51 14.01
C VAL A 99 -13.12 -1.48 15.52
N ASP A 100 -13.62 -2.53 16.18
CA ASP A 100 -13.27 -2.79 17.56
C ASP A 100 -11.83 -3.29 17.64
N ARG A 101 -10.92 -2.37 17.97
CA ARG A 101 -9.49 -2.65 18.05
C ARG A 101 -9.15 -3.71 19.09
N GLU A 102 -9.84 -3.72 20.23
CA GLU A 102 -9.58 -4.69 21.31
C GLU A 102 -9.92 -6.11 20.85
N SER A 103 -11.04 -6.26 20.12
CA SER A 103 -11.42 -7.54 19.51
C SER A 103 -10.41 -7.98 18.44
N VAL A 104 -9.89 -7.07 17.60
CA VAL A 104 -8.88 -7.41 16.59
C VAL A 104 -7.55 -7.82 17.21
N GLU A 105 -7.09 -7.12 18.25
CA GLU A 105 -5.83 -7.42 18.93
C GLU A 105 -5.87 -8.77 19.67
N ARG A 106 -7.05 -9.22 20.09
CA ARG A 106 -7.26 -10.55 20.70
C ARG A 106 -7.40 -11.68 19.68
N HIS A 107 -7.61 -11.37 18.41
CA HIS A 107 -7.89 -12.37 17.39
C HIS A 107 -6.60 -12.98 16.84
N GLU A 108 -6.45 -14.31 16.93
CA GLU A 108 -5.20 -15.01 16.63
C GLU A 108 -4.74 -14.90 15.17
N HIS A 109 -5.67 -14.66 14.24
CA HIS A 109 -5.40 -14.52 12.81
C HIS A 109 -5.22 -13.06 12.36
N ALA A 110 -5.30 -12.09 13.27
CA ALA A 110 -5.18 -10.68 12.95
C ALA A 110 -3.99 -10.02 13.68
N THR A 111 -3.39 -9.01 13.04
CA THR A 111 -2.33 -8.21 13.64
C THR A 111 -2.49 -6.77 13.20
N VAL A 112 -2.65 -5.86 14.17
CA VAL A 112 -2.68 -4.42 13.91
C VAL A 112 -1.29 -3.96 13.53
N LEU A 113 -1.13 -3.46 12.30
CA LEU A 113 0.12 -2.86 11.82
C LEU A 113 0.23 -1.39 12.24
N GLY A 114 -0.92 -0.75 12.47
CA GLY A 114 -1.07 0.57 13.09
C GLY A 114 -2.18 1.40 12.48
N GLU A 115 -2.34 2.62 12.98
CA GLU A 115 -3.33 3.58 12.51
C GLU A 115 -2.67 4.73 11.76
N VAL A 116 -3.25 5.12 10.62
CA VAL A 116 -2.78 6.22 9.77
C VAL A 116 -3.95 7.08 9.32
N ARG A 117 -4.01 8.31 9.84
CA ARG A 117 -5.03 9.32 9.51
C ARG A 117 -6.46 8.76 9.62
N GLY A 118 -6.77 8.05 10.70
CA GLY A 118 -8.07 7.42 10.95
C GLY A 118 -8.35 6.13 10.17
N ASP A 119 -7.37 5.58 9.45
CA ASP A 119 -7.47 4.22 8.88
C ASP A 119 -6.60 3.26 9.71
N LEU A 120 -7.17 2.13 10.09
CA LEU A 120 -6.48 1.02 10.73
C LEU A 120 -5.97 0.04 9.67
N LEU A 121 -4.67 -0.21 9.66
CA LEU A 121 -4.03 -1.23 8.83
C LEU A 121 -3.94 -2.52 9.66
N VAL A 122 -4.61 -3.56 9.19
CA VAL A 122 -4.68 -4.87 9.86
C VAL A 122 -4.19 -5.93 8.91
N ARG A 123 -3.14 -6.66 9.29
CA ARG A 123 -2.76 -7.88 8.61
C ARG A 123 -3.67 -9.00 9.08
N VAL A 124 -4.26 -9.73 8.15
CA VAL A 124 -5.18 -10.84 8.41
C VAL A 124 -4.65 -12.05 7.68
N ARG A 125 -4.42 -13.16 8.39
CA ARG A 125 -4.14 -14.47 7.77
C ARG A 125 -5.42 -15.01 7.17
N ARG A 126 -5.33 -15.64 6.00
CA ARG A 126 -6.47 -16.35 5.43
C ARG A 126 -6.71 -17.58 6.32
N ASP A 127 -7.91 -17.67 6.91
CA ASP A 127 -8.41 -18.96 7.38
C ASP A 127 -8.58 -19.85 6.14
N GLU A 128 -8.00 -21.04 6.18
CA GLU A 128 -8.28 -22.09 5.19
C GLU A 128 -9.75 -22.53 5.26
#